data_AF-A0A8B8P5W0-F1
#
_entry.id   AF-A0A8B8P5W0-F1
#
_cell.length_a   1.000
_cell.length_b   1.000
_cell.length_c   1.000
_cell.angle_alpha   90.00
_cell.angle_beta   90.00
_cell.angle_gamma   90.00
#
_symmetry.space_group_name_H-M   'P 1'
#
loop_
_entity.id
_entity.type
_entity.pdbx_description
1 polymer ?
#
loop_
_entity_poly.entity_id
_entity_poly.type
_entity_poly.pdbx_seq_one_letter_code
_entity_poly.pdbx_strand_id
1 'polypeptide(L)'
;MSPEMPRDFIGMSLPEQPNKYYFTLRSHRIVVESDVSVQNIMEKLQSYKSRVALIFEGFQYQLGDFQLRVGKVVPSHSENLRGIVMEVEYLPISSLEKSRQIMEEFIDIWQEALSKRSLPGHFIHVEPNFSEYGLSDHYTSQHTAVQYATVMAQLIASAQAVSTVRN
;
A
#
# COMPACT_ATOMS: atom_id res chain seq x y z
N MET A 1 -30.85 -9.02 -13.41
CA MET A 1 -29.85 -9.36 -12.38
C MET A 1 -29.36 -8.05 -11.79
N SER A 2 -29.60 -7.80 -10.51
CA SER A 2 -28.99 -6.66 -9.83
C SER A 2 -27.48 -6.87 -9.82
N PRO A 3 -26.65 -5.86 -10.16
CA PRO A 3 -25.21 -5.99 -10.01
C PRO A 3 -24.90 -6.33 -8.54
N GLU A 4 -24.14 -7.41 -8.31
CA GLU A 4 -23.72 -7.77 -6.97
C GLU A 4 -22.83 -6.64 -6.44
N MET A 5 -23.27 -5.99 -5.36
CA MET A 5 -22.53 -4.88 -4.80
C MET A 5 -21.18 -5.40 -4.25
N PRO A 6 -20.06 -4.71 -4.50
CA PRO A 6 -18.77 -5.10 -3.94
C PRO A 6 -18.88 -5.26 -2.41
N ARG A 7 -18.39 -6.37 -1.87
CA ARG A 7 -18.56 -6.69 -0.44
C ARG A 7 -17.49 -6.04 0.43
N ASP A 8 -16.36 -5.67 -0.16
CA ASP A 8 -15.20 -5.10 0.50
C ASP A 8 -14.44 -4.14 -0.42
N PHE A 9 -13.76 -3.19 0.21
CA PHE A 9 -12.80 -2.29 -0.43
C PHE A 9 -11.76 -1.86 0.61
N ILE A 10 -10.63 -1.36 0.13
CA ILE A 10 -9.63 -0.70 0.97
C ILE A 10 -9.73 0.80 0.72
N GLY A 11 -9.84 1.57 1.81
CA GLY A 11 -9.85 3.03 1.76
C GLY A 11 -8.55 3.59 2.29
N MET A 12 -8.05 4.66 1.67
CA MET A 12 -6.76 5.27 2.02
C MET A 12 -6.79 6.79 1.84
N SER A 13 -6.18 7.49 2.79
CA SER A 13 -5.84 8.92 2.71
C SER A 13 -4.32 9.07 2.59
N LEU A 14 -3.86 9.99 1.74
CA LEU A 14 -2.44 10.31 1.58
C LEU A 14 -2.12 11.68 2.20
N PRO A 15 -1.03 11.82 2.98
CA PRO A 15 -0.61 13.11 3.52
C PRO A 15 -0.36 14.18 2.44
N GLU A 16 0.11 13.75 1.26
CA GLU A 16 0.39 14.62 0.12
C GLU A 16 -0.88 15.22 -0.51
N GLN A 17 -2.03 14.56 -0.33
CA GLN A 17 -3.33 15.00 -0.84
C GLN A 17 -4.42 14.89 0.23
N PRO A 18 -4.41 15.76 1.26
CA PRO A 18 -5.26 15.62 2.44
C PRO A 18 -6.76 15.77 2.16
N ASN A 19 -7.13 16.40 1.04
CA ASN A 19 -8.52 16.58 0.63
C ASN A 19 -9.06 15.41 -0.22
N LYS A 20 -8.24 14.40 -0.47
CA LYS A 20 -8.57 13.27 -1.34
C LYS A 20 -8.67 11.98 -0.53
N TYR A 21 -9.51 11.08 -1.04
CA TYR A 21 -9.65 9.74 -0.52
C TYR A 21 -9.69 8.74 -1.67
N TYR A 22 -9.01 7.61 -1.48
CA TYR A 22 -8.87 6.59 -2.49
C TYR A 22 -9.57 5.31 -2.05
N PHE A 23 -10.34 4.70 -2.94
CA PHE A 23 -10.93 3.37 -2.76
C PHE A 23 -10.32 2.41 -3.74
N THR A 24 -9.84 1.27 -3.24
CA THR A 24 -9.34 0.18 -4.09
C THR A 24 -10.21 -1.06 -3.89
N LEU A 25 -10.92 -1.45 -4.95
CA LEU A 25 -11.72 -2.68 -5.04
C LEU A 25 -10.87 -3.72 -5.76
N ARG A 26 -10.01 -4.42 -5.01
CA ARG A 26 -9.01 -5.33 -5.60
C ARG A 26 -9.61 -6.45 -6.45
N SER A 27 -10.73 -7.03 -5.99
CA SER A 27 -11.43 -8.12 -6.70
C SER A 27 -11.99 -7.69 -8.06
N HIS A 28 -12.27 -6.39 -8.21
CA HIS A 28 -12.81 -5.80 -9.44
C HIS A 28 -11.75 -5.04 -10.24
N ARG A 29 -10.52 -4.92 -9.70
CA ARG A 29 -9.42 -4.14 -10.26
C ARG A 29 -9.84 -2.68 -10.54
N ILE A 30 -10.55 -2.08 -9.57
CA ILE A 30 -10.99 -0.70 -9.66
C ILE A 30 -10.30 0.12 -8.59
N VAL A 31 -9.79 1.30 -8.96
CA VAL A 31 -9.34 2.33 -8.04
C VAL A 31 -10.12 3.62 -8.32
N VAL A 32 -10.67 4.22 -7.28
CA VAL A 32 -11.48 5.44 -7.37
C VAL A 32 -10.86 6.51 -6.49
N GLU A 33 -10.60 7.67 -7.08
CA GLU A 33 -10.31 8.90 -6.35
C GLU A 33 -11.61 9.63 -6.04
N SER A 34 -11.74 10.15 -4.82
CA SER A 34 -12.86 10.95 -4.38
C SER A 34 -12.40 12.08 -3.46
N ASP A 35 -13.31 12.99 -3.15
CA ASP A 35 -13.12 13.98 -2.09
C ASP A 35 -13.21 13.30 -0.71
N VAL A 36 -12.48 13.79 0.28
CA VAL A 36 -12.45 13.23 1.64
C VAL A 36 -13.83 13.14 2.30
N SER A 37 -14.78 14.01 1.92
CA SER A 37 -16.17 13.99 2.42
C SER A 37 -16.91 12.68 2.13
N VAL A 38 -16.44 11.87 1.18
CA VAL A 38 -17.00 10.55 0.88
C VAL A 38 -16.99 9.63 2.10
N GLN A 39 -16.03 9.78 3.02
CA GLN A 39 -15.99 8.99 4.25
C GLN A 39 -17.23 9.26 5.11
N ASN A 40 -17.61 10.53 5.26
CA ASN A 40 -18.81 10.94 6.00
C ASN A 40 -20.08 10.44 5.33
N ILE A 41 -20.13 10.42 4.00
CA ILE A 41 -21.27 9.88 3.25
C ILE A 41 -21.39 8.38 3.54
N MET A 42 -20.29 7.63 3.43
CA MET A 42 -20.27 6.17 3.66
C MET A 42 -20.64 5.81 5.10
N GLU A 43 -20.18 6.60 6.08
CA GLU A 43 -20.55 6.44 7.48
C GLU A 43 -22.05 6.66 7.70
N LYS A 44 -22.63 7.70 7.10
CA LYS A 44 -24.08 7.98 7.18
C LYS A 44 -24.93 6.91 6.49
N LEU A 45 -24.47 6.40 5.35
CA LEU A 45 -25.17 5.35 4.60
C LEU A 45 -25.15 4.01 5.33
N GLN A 46 -24.18 3.79 6.24
CA GLN A 46 -24.00 2.55 7.01
C GLN A 46 -23.97 1.26 6.18
N SER A 47 -23.78 1.37 4.87
CA SER A 47 -23.79 0.25 3.93
C SER A 47 -22.53 -0.60 4.04
N TYR A 48 -21.45 0.00 4.55
CA TYR A 48 -20.17 -0.65 4.81
C TYR A 48 -19.74 -0.35 6.25
N LYS A 49 -19.14 -1.34 6.90
CA LYS A 49 -18.55 -1.19 8.24
C LYS A 49 -17.05 -1.43 8.15
N SER A 50 -16.27 -0.52 8.74
CA SER A 50 -14.82 -0.72 8.87
C SER A 50 -14.55 -1.98 9.70
N ARG A 51 -13.82 -2.94 9.12
CA ARG A 51 -13.46 -4.20 9.78
C ARG A 51 -12.03 -4.21 10.29
N VAL A 52 -11.12 -3.60 9.52
CA VAL A 52 -9.69 -3.55 9.81
C VAL A 52 -9.18 -2.19 9.40
N ALA A 53 -8.49 -1.50 10.30
CA ALA A 53 -7.73 -0.31 10.02
C ALA A 53 -6.28 -0.53 10.44
N LEU A 54 -5.36 -0.22 9.53
CA LEU A 54 -3.92 -0.28 9.77
C LEU A 54 -3.36 1.14 9.67
N ILE A 55 -2.49 1.49 10.60
CA ILE A 55 -1.79 2.76 10.66
C ILE A 55 -0.33 2.48 10.30
N PHE A 56 0.19 3.29 9.39
CA PHE A 56 1.58 3.25 8.94
C PHE A 56 2.31 4.42 9.59
N GLU A 57 3.26 4.12 10.47
CA GLU A 57 4.05 5.13 11.18
C GLU A 57 5.52 4.93 10.87
N GLY A 58 6.19 5.97 10.39
CA GLY A 58 7.55 5.82 9.89
C GLY A 58 8.33 7.10 9.73
N PHE A 59 9.51 6.93 9.15
CA PHE A 59 10.44 8.00 8.82
C PHE A 59 10.62 8.07 7.31
N GLN A 60 10.89 9.28 6.83
CA GLN A 60 11.27 9.53 5.45
C GLN A 60 12.74 9.93 5.40
N TYR A 61 13.47 9.33 4.46
CA TYR A 61 14.88 9.58 4.20
C TYR A 61 15.04 10.02 2.75
N GLN A 62 15.94 10.98 2.54
CA GLN A 62 16.34 11.40 1.21
C GLN A 62 17.75 10.87 0.91
N LEU A 63 17.89 10.12 -0.18
CA LEU A 63 19.16 9.55 -0.63
C LEU A 63 19.40 9.95 -2.09
N GLY A 64 19.99 11.14 -2.29
CA GLY A 64 20.18 11.70 -3.63
C GLY A 64 18.84 11.87 -4.34
N ASP A 65 18.67 11.18 -5.47
CA ASP A 65 17.46 11.20 -6.30
C ASP A 65 16.33 10.28 -5.78
N PHE A 66 16.60 9.52 -4.72
CA PHE A 66 15.63 8.61 -4.12
C PHE A 66 15.04 9.16 -2.83
N GLN A 67 13.77 8.90 -2.64
CA GLN A 67 13.08 9.07 -1.38
C GLN A 67 12.68 7.70 -0.83
N LEU A 68 13.05 7.45 0.43
CA LEU A 68 12.79 6.19 1.11
C LEU A 68 11.89 6.45 2.31
N ARG A 69 10.70 5.85 2.35
CA ARG A 69 9.83 5.88 3.53
C ARG A 69 9.86 4.51 4.18
N VAL A 70 10.23 4.45 5.47
CA VAL A 70 10.29 3.19 6.23
C VAL A 70 9.41 3.33 7.46
N GLY A 71 8.42 2.44 7.60
CA GLY A 71 7.45 2.51 8.68
C GLY A 71 7.06 1.16 9.24
N LYS A 72 6.69 1.18 10.52
CA LYS A 72 5.98 0.07 11.15
C LYS A 72 4.49 0.15 10.79
N VAL A 73 3.86 -1.01 10.70
CA VAL A 73 2.41 -1.13 10.52
C VAL A 73 1.79 -1.65 11.79
N VAL A 74 0.84 -0.91 12.34
CA VAL A 74 0.11 -1.27 13.58
C VAL A 74 -1.40 -1.20 13.35
N PRO A 75 -2.21 -2.11 13.91
CA PRO A 75 -3.66 -1.99 13.86
C PRO A 75 -4.14 -0.78 14.67
N SER A 76 -5.20 -0.10 14.23
CA SER A 76 -5.73 1.09 14.91
C SER A 76 -6.10 0.88 16.38
N HIS A 77 -6.41 -0.35 16.78
CA HIS A 77 -6.87 -0.70 18.13
C HIS A 77 -5.86 -1.56 18.91
N SER A 78 -4.62 -1.69 18.44
CA SER A 78 -3.59 -2.43 19.17
C SER A 78 -2.19 -1.95 18.80
N GLU A 79 -1.28 -1.88 19.78
CA GLU A 79 0.13 -1.55 19.54
C GLU A 79 0.95 -2.72 18.97
N ASN A 80 0.32 -3.88 18.72
CA ASN A 80 0.99 -5.05 18.19
C ASN A 80 1.48 -4.79 16.75
N LEU A 81 2.81 -4.80 16.58
CA LEU A 81 3.46 -4.69 15.29
C LEU A 81 2.97 -5.78 14.32
N ARG A 82 2.44 -5.38 13.16
CA ARG A 82 2.06 -6.28 12.07
C ARG A 82 3.22 -6.54 11.10
N GLY A 83 4.09 -5.56 10.91
CA GLY A 83 5.24 -5.67 10.02
C GLY A 83 5.93 -4.33 9.79
N ILE A 84 6.97 -4.36 8.97
CA ILE A 84 7.70 -3.19 8.50
C ILE A 84 7.46 -3.07 7.01
N VAL A 85 7.15 -1.86 6.55
CA VAL A 85 6.96 -1.52 5.15
C VAL A 85 8.01 -0.49 4.77
N MET A 86 8.54 -0.68 3.56
CA MET A 86 9.52 0.20 2.94
C MET A 86 8.99 0.58 1.57
N GLU A 87 8.86 1.88 1.35
CA GLU A 87 8.49 2.46 0.08
C GLU A 87 9.70 3.20 -0.49
N VAL A 88 9.97 2.98 -1.77
CA VAL A 88 11.07 3.60 -2.50
C VAL A 88 10.46 4.38 -3.65
N GLU A 89 10.81 5.65 -3.76
CA GLU A 89 10.36 6.55 -4.82
C GLU A 89 11.59 7.16 -5.51
N TYR A 90 11.64 7.05 -6.83
CA TYR A 90 12.63 7.74 -7.65
C TYR A 90 12.05 9.06 -8.14
N LEU A 91 12.58 10.17 -7.64
CA LEU A 91 12.00 11.50 -7.82
C LEU A 91 12.12 12.10 -9.24
N PRO A 92 13.19 11.84 -10.02
CA PRO A 92 13.39 12.54 -11.29
C PRO A 92 12.35 12.26 -12.38
N ILE A 93 11.69 11.10 -12.37
CA ILE A 93 10.73 10.70 -13.40
C ILE A 93 9.55 9.96 -12.80
N SER A 94 8.36 10.22 -13.32
CA SER A 94 7.12 9.53 -12.91
C SER A 94 6.75 8.36 -13.83
N SER A 95 7.56 8.07 -14.85
CA SER A 95 7.34 6.93 -15.76
C SER A 95 7.85 5.64 -15.11
N LEU A 96 6.95 4.68 -14.89
CA LEU A 96 7.28 3.38 -14.29
C LEU A 96 8.23 2.58 -15.18
N GLU A 97 7.95 2.49 -16.48
CA GLU A 97 8.77 1.77 -17.45
C GLU A 97 10.18 2.35 -17.54
N LYS A 98 10.30 3.68 -17.56
CA LYS A 98 11.62 4.35 -17.64
C LYS A 98 12.41 4.26 -16.34
N SER A 99 11.73 4.24 -15.18
CA SER A 99 12.39 4.12 -13.87
C SER A 99 12.70 2.68 -13.47
N ARG A 100 12.07 1.68 -14.11
CA ARG A 100 12.18 0.25 -13.77
C ARG A 100 13.62 -0.21 -13.55
N GLN A 101 14.52 0.07 -14.49
CA GLN A 101 15.92 -0.36 -14.39
C GLN A 101 16.60 0.22 -13.14
N ILE A 102 16.43 1.51 -12.88
CA ILE A 102 17.02 2.18 -11.72
C ILE A 102 16.44 1.65 -10.41
N MET A 103 15.13 1.36 -10.39
CA MET A 103 14.46 0.76 -9.23
C MET A 103 14.93 -0.68 -8.96
N GLU A 104 15.11 -1.49 -10.00
CA GLU A 104 15.68 -2.84 -9.92
C GLU A 104 17.10 -2.79 -9.36
N GLU A 105 17.96 -1.92 -9.89
CA GLU A 105 19.33 -1.71 -9.39
C GLU A 105 19.34 -1.29 -7.92
N PHE A 106 18.43 -0.40 -7.50
CA PHE A 106 18.30 -0.02 -6.08
C PHE A 106 17.95 -1.21 -5.20
N ILE A 107 16.99 -2.05 -5.64
CA ILE A 107 16.56 -3.24 -4.90
C ILE A 107 17.71 -4.25 -4.78
N ASP A 108 18.48 -4.46 -5.84
CA ASP A 108 19.62 -5.37 -5.85
C ASP A 108 20.70 -4.91 -4.85
N ILE A 109 21.07 -3.62 -4.88
CA ILE A 109 22.02 -3.04 -3.92
C ILE A 109 21.51 -3.19 -2.48
N TRP A 110 20.22 -2.93 -2.26
CA TRP A 110 19.59 -3.07 -0.96
C TRP A 110 19.63 -4.52 -0.45
N GLN A 111 19.27 -5.49 -1.29
CA GLN A 111 19.32 -6.91 -0.96
C GLN A 111 20.76 -7.36 -0.66
N GLU A 112 21.75 -6.92 -1.45
CA GLU A 112 23.16 -7.22 -1.19
C GLU A 112 23.60 -6.65 0.17
N ALA A 113 23.25 -5.40 0.47
CA ALA A 113 23.57 -4.76 1.73
C ALA A 113 22.92 -5.47 2.93
N LEU A 114 21.68 -5.94 2.78
CA LEU A 114 20.96 -6.72 3.79
C LEU A 114 21.52 -8.13 3.96
N SER A 115 21.97 -8.80 2.90
CA SER A 115 22.56 -10.15 2.98
C SER A 115 23.77 -10.22 3.90
N LYS A 116 24.49 -9.09 4.03
CA LYS A 116 25.65 -8.93 4.92
C LYS A 116 25.26 -8.68 6.38
N ARG A 117 23.97 -8.53 6.69
CA ARG A 117 23.43 -8.24 8.03
C ARG A 117 22.44 -9.34 8.45
N SER A 118 22.63 -9.91 9.63
CA SER A 118 21.67 -10.85 10.21
C SER A 118 20.50 -10.10 10.84
N LEU A 119 19.51 -9.72 10.04
CA LEU A 119 18.25 -9.15 10.52
C LEU A 119 17.15 -10.22 10.61
N PRO A 120 16.32 -10.23 11.66
CA PRO A 120 15.16 -11.11 11.71
C PRO A 120 14.09 -10.65 10.70
N GLY A 121 13.57 -11.61 9.92
CA GLY A 121 12.58 -11.35 8.88
C GLY A 121 13.20 -11.06 7.51
N HIS A 122 12.35 -10.96 6.49
CA HIS A 122 12.77 -10.70 5.11
C HIS A 122 11.81 -9.69 4.47
N PHE A 123 12.36 -8.74 3.72
CA PHE A 123 11.55 -7.89 2.86
C PHE A 123 11.10 -8.69 1.64
N ILE A 124 9.83 -8.51 1.27
CA ILE A 124 9.25 -9.07 0.06
C ILE A 124 8.99 -7.89 -0.86
N HIS A 125 9.51 -7.96 -2.09
CA HIS A 125 9.20 -6.96 -3.10
C HIS A 125 7.75 -7.16 -3.57
N VAL A 126 6.94 -6.10 -3.50
CA VAL A 126 5.52 -6.13 -3.85
C VAL A 126 5.28 -5.17 -5.00
N GLU A 127 5.07 -5.72 -6.19
CA GLU A 127 4.81 -4.96 -7.40
C GLU A 127 3.41 -5.30 -7.93
N PRO A 128 2.42 -4.40 -7.76
CA PRO A 128 1.09 -4.58 -8.33
C PRO A 128 1.13 -4.40 -9.85
N ASN A 129 0.31 -5.15 -10.57
CA ASN A 129 0.08 -4.89 -11.99
C ASN A 129 -0.89 -3.71 -12.16
N PHE A 130 -0.37 -2.49 -12.29
CA PHE A 130 -1.17 -1.27 -12.41
C PHE A 130 -2.07 -1.25 -13.65
N SER A 131 -1.64 -1.89 -14.75
CA SER A 131 -2.42 -1.96 -15.98
C SER A 131 -3.75 -2.70 -15.80
N GLU A 132 -3.82 -3.65 -14.85
CA GLU A 132 -5.07 -4.35 -14.52
C GLU A 132 -6.12 -3.40 -13.94
N TYR A 133 -5.68 -2.30 -13.32
CA TYR A 133 -6.54 -1.25 -12.77
C TYR A 133 -6.83 -0.14 -13.78
N GLY A 134 -6.39 -0.30 -15.03
CA GLY A 134 -6.52 0.73 -16.07
C GLY A 134 -5.61 1.94 -15.86
N LEU A 135 -4.59 1.82 -15.01
CA LEU A 135 -3.62 2.88 -14.78
C LEU A 135 -2.53 2.85 -15.85
N SER A 136 -2.07 4.04 -16.27
CA SER A 136 -1.04 4.22 -17.29
C SER A 136 0.37 4.16 -16.70
N ASP A 137 1.38 4.24 -17.54
CA ASP A 137 2.80 4.30 -17.12
C ASP A 137 3.13 5.51 -16.22
N HIS A 138 2.36 6.59 -16.32
CA HIS A 138 2.61 7.80 -15.54
C HIS A 138 2.09 7.63 -14.12
N TYR A 139 3.01 7.52 -13.16
CA TYR A 139 2.71 7.35 -11.75
C TYR A 139 1.86 8.50 -11.19
N THR A 140 0.88 8.14 -10.37
CA THR A 140 -0.06 9.06 -9.70
C THR A 140 -0.43 8.51 -8.33
N SER A 141 -1.12 9.30 -7.52
CA SER A 141 -1.62 8.86 -6.22
C SER A 141 -2.56 7.63 -6.27
N GLN A 142 -3.22 7.37 -7.41
CA GLN A 142 -3.98 6.13 -7.59
C GLN A 142 -3.07 4.89 -7.64
N HIS A 143 -1.85 5.02 -8.16
CA HIS A 143 -0.87 3.93 -8.13
C HIS A 143 -0.45 3.62 -6.69
N THR A 144 -0.14 4.66 -5.91
CA THR A 144 0.13 4.51 -4.47
C THR A 144 -1.04 3.81 -3.77
N ALA A 145 -2.28 4.18 -4.08
CA ALA A 145 -3.46 3.52 -3.50
C ALA A 145 -3.56 2.03 -3.83
N VAL A 146 -3.23 1.64 -5.06
CA VAL A 146 -3.17 0.22 -5.46
C VAL A 146 -2.01 -0.51 -4.77
N GLN A 147 -0.85 0.15 -4.63
CA GLN A 147 0.31 -0.43 -3.95
C GLN A 147 0.04 -0.69 -2.48
N TYR A 148 -0.45 0.30 -1.73
CA TYR A 148 -0.81 0.13 -0.32
C TYR A 148 -1.96 -0.87 -0.13
N ALA A 149 -2.96 -0.89 -1.02
CA ALA A 149 -4.02 -1.90 -0.96
C ALA A 149 -3.47 -3.32 -1.13
N THR A 150 -2.46 -3.51 -1.97
CA THR A 150 -1.78 -4.79 -2.17
C THR A 150 -0.97 -5.19 -0.93
N VAL A 151 -0.20 -4.27 -0.37
CA VAL A 151 0.57 -4.48 0.87
C VAL A 151 -0.36 -4.80 2.05
N MET A 152 -1.43 -4.03 2.25
CA MET A 152 -2.42 -4.28 3.30
C MET A 152 -3.02 -5.67 3.20
N ALA A 153 -3.37 -6.10 1.99
CA ALA A 153 -3.92 -7.44 1.80
C ALA A 153 -2.94 -8.55 2.16
N GLN A 154 -1.65 -8.39 1.83
CA GLN A 154 -0.62 -9.33 2.23
C GLN A 154 -0.41 -9.36 3.75
N LEU A 155 -0.40 -8.20 4.40
CA LEU A 155 -0.29 -8.09 5.87
C LEU A 155 -1.49 -8.72 6.60
N ILE A 156 -2.70 -8.59 6.05
CA ILE A 156 -3.89 -9.23 6.61
C ILE A 156 -3.83 -10.75 6.40
N ALA A 157 -3.42 -11.21 5.23
CA ALA A 157 -3.29 -12.64 4.92
C ALA A 157 -2.20 -13.32 5.79
N SER A 158 -1.04 -12.68 5.98
CA SER A 158 0.03 -13.22 6.81
C SER A 158 -0.37 -13.31 8.28
N ALA A 159 -1.10 -12.32 8.80
CA ALA A 159 -1.66 -12.36 10.15
C ALA A 159 -2.64 -13.53 10.36
N GLN A 160 -3.48 -13.84 9.38
CA GLN A 160 -4.42 -14.96 9.44
C GLN A 160 -3.71 -16.32 9.43
N ALA A 161 -2.66 -16.46 8.62
CA ALA A 161 -1.84 -17.68 8.56
C ALA A 161 -1.16 -17.99 9.91
N VAL A 162 -0.62 -16.98 10.60
CA VAL A 162 0.00 -17.16 11.92
C VAL A 162 -1.02 -17.57 12.99
N SER A 163 -2.26 -17.07 12.90
CA SER A 163 -3.32 -17.44 13.84
C SER A 163 -3.84 -18.86 13.65
N THR A 164 -3.82 -19.40 12.42
CA THR A 164 -4.26 -20.76 12.12
C THR A 164 -3.24 -21.83 12.52
N VAL A 165 -1.95 -21.49 12.56
CA VAL A 165 -0.89 -22.41 13.03
C VAL A 165 -0.84 -22.52 14.56
N ARG A 166 -1.45 -21.58 15.29
CA ARG A 166 -1.47 -21.54 16.76
C ARG A 166 -2.70 -22.22 17.39
N ASN A 167 -3.63 -22.73 16.59
CA ASN A 167 -4.85 -23.40 17.04
C ASN A 167 -4.81 -24.91 16.78
#